data_AF-A0A7S0SQZ3-F1
#
_entry.id   AF-A0A7S0SQZ3-F1
#
_cell.length_a   1.000
_cell.length_b   1.000
_cell.length_c   1.000
_cell.angle_alpha   90.00
_cell.angle_beta   90.00
_cell.angle_gamma   90.00
#
_symmetry.space_group_name_H-M   'P 1'
#
loop_
_entity.id
_entity.type
_entity.pdbx_description
1 polymer ?
#
loop_
_entity_poly.entity_id
_entity_poly.type
_entity_poly.pdbx_seq_one_letter_code
_entity_poly.pdbx_strand_id
1 'polypeptide(L)'
;RPWVFIMNAIVNVQFLLFLDCSNETMIERRNKAIGNNDDNIETIIKLFEISTLPIIEYFRSINRIREVDANKDLEKVYSDISVHFSNLSIEKFQTNIPSKGYDFEVVFVLGGPGCGKGTNCSLIVKDFGYIHLSAGDLLREERKRLQN
;
A
#
# COMPACT_ATOMS: atom_id res chain seq x y z
N ARG A 1 -20.70 2.37 -11.33
CA ARG A 1 -19.89 3.59 -11.58
C ARG A 1 -18.44 3.26 -11.19
N PRO A 2 -17.43 3.57 -12.01
CA PRO A 2 -16.03 3.29 -11.65
C PRO A 2 -15.65 3.94 -10.31
N TRP A 3 -14.79 3.29 -9.53
CA TRP A 3 -14.32 3.81 -8.23
C TRP A 3 -13.75 5.23 -8.34
N VAL A 4 -13.09 5.52 -9.47
CA VAL A 4 -12.50 6.82 -9.81
C VAL A 4 -13.54 7.95 -9.72
N PHE A 5 -14.78 7.70 -10.16
CA PHE A 5 -15.84 8.69 -10.10
C PHE A 5 -16.30 8.96 -8.66
N ILE A 6 -16.31 7.93 -7.82
CA ILE A 6 -16.72 8.03 -6.40
C ILE A 6 -15.65 8.78 -5.61
N MET A 7 -14.38 8.43 -5.83
CA MET A 7 -13.26 8.99 -5.09
C MET A 7 -12.91 10.40 -5.54
N ASN A 8 -12.85 10.68 -6.85
CA ASN A 8 -12.49 12.01 -7.35
C ASN A 8 -13.50 13.13 -7.04
N ALA A 9 -14.56 12.85 -6.28
CA ALA A 9 -15.44 13.89 -5.74
C ALA A 9 -14.96 14.44 -4.39
N ILE A 10 -14.16 13.69 -3.63
CA ILE A 10 -13.84 13.97 -2.21
C ILE A 10 -12.34 13.85 -1.93
N VAL A 11 -11.66 12.95 -2.64
CA VAL A 11 -10.27 12.59 -2.40
C VAL A 11 -9.40 12.88 -3.60
N ASN A 12 -8.22 13.42 -3.33
CA ASN A 12 -7.13 13.51 -4.27
C ASN A 12 -6.23 12.28 -4.09
N VAL A 13 -6.25 11.38 -5.07
CA VAL A 13 -5.35 10.21 -5.07
C VAL A 13 -3.99 10.63 -5.63
N GLN A 14 -3.01 10.73 -4.74
CA GLN A 14 -1.64 11.16 -5.04
C GLN A 14 -0.93 10.15 -5.93
N PHE A 15 -0.77 8.92 -5.42
CA PHE A 15 -0.20 7.80 -6.13
C PHE A 15 -0.57 6.46 -5.47
N LEU A 16 -0.27 5.38 -6.17
CA LEU A 16 -0.21 4.03 -5.63
C LEU A 16 1.24 3.67 -5.33
N LEU A 17 1.55 3.42 -4.05
CA LEU A 17 2.81 2.82 -3.63
C LEU A 17 2.70 1.31 -3.79
N PHE A 18 3.50 0.74 -4.68
CA PHE A 18 3.62 -0.69 -4.88
C PHE A 18 4.90 -1.20 -4.24
N LEU A 19 4.75 -2.10 -3.27
CA LEU A 19 5.86 -2.85 -2.67
C LEU A 19 6.09 -4.11 -3.50
N ASP A 20 7.02 -4.00 -4.45
CA ASP A 20 7.37 -5.07 -5.37
C ASP A 20 8.20 -6.13 -4.65
N CYS A 21 7.66 -7.34 -4.56
CA CYS A 21 8.25 -8.43 -3.80
C CYS A 21 8.10 -9.71 -4.61
N SER A 22 9.20 -10.42 -4.79
CA SER A 22 9.21 -11.68 -5.54
C SER A 22 8.40 -12.75 -4.82
N ASN A 23 7.88 -13.72 -5.60
CA ASN A 23 7.16 -14.85 -5.05
C ASN A 23 8.03 -15.65 -4.07
N GLU A 24 9.32 -15.80 -4.38
CA GLU A 24 10.30 -16.46 -3.53
C GLU A 24 10.44 -15.76 -2.17
N THR A 25 10.63 -14.44 -2.16
CA THR A 25 10.78 -13.66 -0.93
C THR A 25 9.49 -13.63 -0.10
N MET A 26 8.32 -13.58 -0.75
CA MET A 26 7.03 -13.65 -0.06
C MET A 26 6.85 -14.97 0.68
N ILE A 27 7.17 -16.09 0.03
CA ILE A 27 7.12 -17.44 0.62
C ILE A 27 8.11 -17.53 1.78
N GLU A 28 9.36 -17.11 1.59
CA GLU A 28 10.40 -17.17 2.61
C GLU A 28 10.00 -16.39 3.88
N ARG A 29 9.55 -15.13 3.73
CA ARG A 29 9.15 -14.29 4.87
C ARG A 29 7.94 -14.86 5.60
N ARG A 30 6.98 -15.45 4.89
CA ARG A 30 5.81 -16.08 5.51
C ARG A 30 6.18 -17.35 6.27
N ASN A 31 7.03 -18.20 5.70
CA ASN A 31 7.51 -19.41 6.35
C ASN A 31 8.23 -19.09 7.67
N LYS A 32 9.04 -18.01 7.69
CA LYS A 32 9.68 -17.52 8.92
C LYS A 32 8.68 -17.03 9.97
N ALA A 33 7.55 -16.46 9.57
CA ALA A 33 6.57 -15.86 10.48
C ALA A 33 5.57 -16.87 11.08
N ILE A 34 5.17 -17.90 10.32
CA ILE A 34 4.06 -18.80 10.67
C ILE A 34 4.49 -20.28 10.78
N GLY A 35 5.65 -20.66 10.24
CA GLY A 35 6.11 -22.05 10.17
C GLY A 35 5.69 -22.79 8.88
N ASN A 36 6.41 -23.87 8.53
CA ASN A 36 6.42 -24.57 7.23
C ASN A 36 5.15 -25.39 6.84
N ASN A 37 3.95 -25.02 7.28
CA ASN A 37 2.75 -25.86 7.08
C ASN A 37 1.58 -25.14 6.39
N ASP A 38 1.78 -24.47 5.25
CA ASP A 38 0.66 -23.77 4.60
C ASP A 38 0.69 -23.88 3.07
N ASP A 39 -0.04 -24.87 2.52
CA ASP A 39 -0.34 -25.04 1.08
C ASP A 39 -1.11 -23.85 0.47
N ASN A 40 -1.53 -22.90 1.31
CA ASN A 40 -2.38 -21.77 0.92
C ASN A 40 -1.61 -20.57 0.37
N ILE A 41 -0.27 -20.48 0.53
CA ILE A 41 0.48 -19.30 0.10
C ILE A 41 0.46 -19.11 -1.42
N GLU A 42 0.59 -20.20 -2.19
CA GLU A 42 0.49 -20.13 -3.65
C GLU A 42 -0.89 -19.62 -4.10
N THR A 43 -1.96 -20.03 -3.42
CA THR A 43 -3.32 -19.57 -3.72
C THR A 43 -3.46 -18.08 -3.43
N ILE A 44 -2.89 -17.60 -2.32
CA ILE A 44 -2.89 -16.18 -1.97
C ILE A 44 -2.07 -15.36 -2.97
N ILE A 45 -0.93 -15.87 -3.43
CA ILE A 45 -0.09 -15.25 -4.46
C ILE A 45 -0.87 -15.19 -5.78
N LYS A 46 -1.44 -16.31 -6.24
CA LYS A 46 -2.27 -16.35 -7.46
C LYS A 46 -3.45 -15.39 -7.38
N LEU A 47 -4.11 -15.29 -6.22
CA LEU A 47 -5.19 -14.34 -6.01
C LEU A 47 -4.70 -12.89 -6.11
N PHE A 48 -3.53 -12.59 -5.55
CA PHE A 48 -2.90 -11.27 -5.72
C PHE A 48 -2.61 -10.98 -7.20
N GLU A 49 -2.05 -11.94 -7.93
CA GLU A 49 -1.77 -11.80 -9.37
C GLU A 49 -3.03 -11.50 -10.18
N ILE A 50 -4.10 -12.28 -9.97
CA ILE A 50 -5.35 -12.14 -10.73
C ILE A 50 -6.12 -10.86 -10.37
N SER A 51 -6.19 -10.51 -9.09
CA SER A 51 -7.07 -9.43 -8.60
C SER A 51 -6.38 -8.08 -8.47
N THR A 52 -5.08 -8.06 -8.16
CA THR A 52 -4.37 -6.84 -7.75
C THR A 52 -3.44 -6.32 -8.83
N LEU A 53 -2.79 -7.17 -9.63
CA LEU A 53 -1.92 -6.71 -10.72
C LEU A 53 -2.64 -5.83 -11.75
N PRO A 54 -3.90 -6.09 -12.18
CA PRO A 54 -4.58 -5.20 -13.11
C PRO A 54 -4.73 -3.76 -12.59
N ILE A 55 -4.82 -3.58 -11.27
CA ILE A 55 -4.88 -2.27 -10.62
C ILE A 55 -3.50 -1.60 -10.67
N ILE A 56 -2.44 -2.37 -10.39
CA ILE A 56 -1.05 -1.90 -10.49
C ILE A 56 -0.75 -1.46 -11.93
N GLU A 57 -1.10 -2.27 -12.94
CA GLU A 57 -0.94 -1.92 -14.36
C GLU A 57 -1.71 -0.66 -14.74
N TYR A 58 -2.94 -0.50 -14.23
CA TYR A 58 -3.71 0.72 -14.44
C TYR A 58 -2.96 1.96 -13.91
N PHE A 59 -2.50 1.94 -12.66
CA PHE A 59 -1.76 3.06 -12.07
C PHE A 59 -0.41 3.32 -12.77
N ARG A 60 0.24 2.26 -13.27
CA ARG A 60 1.45 2.36 -14.10
C ARG A 60 1.15 3.06 -15.43
N SER A 61 0.06 2.68 -16.11
CA SER A 61 -0.33 3.27 -17.40
C SER A 61 -0.63 4.77 -17.35
N ILE A 62 -1.09 5.28 -16.19
CA ILE A 62 -1.38 6.70 -15.96
C ILE A 62 -0.24 7.44 -15.25
N ASN A 63 0.93 6.81 -15.10
CA ASN A 63 2.11 7.35 -14.43
C ASN A 63 1.84 7.85 -12.98
N ARG A 64 0.93 7.18 -12.26
CA ARG A 64 0.61 7.48 -10.84
C ARG A 64 1.01 6.35 -9.90
N ILE A 65 2.09 5.65 -10.24
CA ILE A 65 2.66 4.59 -9.42
C ILE A 65 4.02 5.03 -8.84
N ARG A 66 4.33 4.53 -7.64
CA ARG A 66 5.66 4.57 -7.02
C ARG A 66 6.03 3.13 -6.65
N GLU A 67 7.00 2.57 -7.32
CA GLU A 67 7.41 1.16 -7.14
C GLU A 67 8.66 1.12 -6.28
N VAL A 68 8.64 0.32 -5.21
CA VAL A 68 9.77 0.11 -4.31
C VAL A 68 10.07 -1.38 -4.23
N ASP A 69 11.33 -1.73 -4.47
CA ASP A 69 11.84 -3.09 -4.30
C ASP A 69 11.82 -3.49 -2.82
N ALA A 70 10.81 -4.29 -2.46
CA ALA A 70 10.57 -4.80 -1.12
C ALA A 70 11.34 -6.10 -0.80
N ASN A 71 12.19 -6.58 -1.72
CA ASN A 71 13.05 -7.74 -1.48
C ASN A 71 14.26 -7.39 -0.59
N LYS A 72 14.58 -6.09 -0.46
CA LYS A 72 15.64 -5.57 0.42
C LYS A 72 15.28 -5.65 1.91
N ASP A 73 16.26 -5.36 2.75
CA ASP A 73 16.08 -5.18 4.20
C ASP A 73 15.13 -4.02 4.52
N LEU A 74 14.39 -4.13 5.63
CA LEU A 74 13.37 -3.17 6.03
C LEU A 74 13.86 -1.72 6.03
N GLU A 75 15.06 -1.46 6.52
CA GLU A 75 15.65 -0.11 6.58
C GLU A 75 15.85 0.49 5.18
N LYS A 76 16.36 -0.30 4.23
CA LYS A 76 16.55 0.13 2.84
C LYS A 76 15.22 0.34 2.13
N VAL A 77 14.28 -0.59 2.30
CA VAL A 77 12.92 -0.47 1.76
C VAL A 77 12.26 0.81 2.26
N TYR A 78 12.34 1.07 3.56
CA TYR A 78 11.73 2.24 4.15
C TYR A 78 12.41 3.54 3.70
N SER A 79 13.74 3.55 3.59
CA SER A 79 14.48 4.67 3.02
C SER A 79 13.96 5.02 1.63
N ASP A 80 13.80 4.03 0.74
CA ASP A 80 13.27 4.23 -0.61
C ASP A 80 11.82 4.79 -0.57
N ILE A 81 10.96 4.26 0.31
CA ILE A 81 9.58 4.75 0.50
C ILE A 81 9.57 6.21 0.96
N SER A 82 10.39 6.55 1.96
CA SER A 82 10.39 7.85 2.63
C SER A 82 10.68 9.01 1.66
N VAL A 83 11.45 8.77 0.61
CA VAL A 83 11.74 9.74 -0.46
C VAL A 83 10.45 10.16 -1.17
N HIS A 84 9.55 9.22 -1.45
CA HIS A 84 8.30 9.50 -2.14
C HIS A 84 7.35 10.37 -1.31
N PHE A 85 7.34 10.21 0.01
CA PHE A 85 6.51 11.01 0.91
C PHE A 85 7.11 12.39 1.22
N SER A 86 8.44 12.48 1.33
CA SER A 86 9.15 13.74 1.54
C SER A 86 8.94 14.72 0.37
N ASN A 87 8.92 14.20 -0.86
CA ASN A 87 8.68 15.01 -2.06
C ASN A 87 7.26 15.60 -2.11
N LEU A 88 6.24 14.90 -1.58
CA LEU A 88 4.88 15.43 -1.49
C LEU A 88 4.80 16.66 -0.58
N SER A 89 5.57 16.66 0.51
CA SER A 89 5.66 17.80 1.42
C SER A 89 6.23 19.03 0.72
N ILE A 90 7.21 18.84 -0.17
CA ILE A 90 7.88 19.91 -0.92
C ILE A 90 6.98 20.49 -2.02
N GLU A 91 6.27 19.64 -2.77
CA GLU A 91 5.33 20.08 -3.82
C GLU A 91 4.19 20.94 -3.26
N LYS A 92 3.75 20.65 -2.02
CA LYS A 92 2.77 21.46 -1.28
C LYS A 92 3.28 22.85 -0.89
N PHE A 93 4.60 23.03 -0.69
CA PHE A 93 5.20 24.34 -0.35
C PHE A 93 5.49 25.20 -1.58
N GLN A 94 5.70 24.61 -2.76
CA GLN A 94 5.99 25.36 -3.99
C GLN A 94 4.73 25.79 -4.74
N THR A 95 3.59 25.15 -4.47
CA THR A 95 2.33 25.47 -5.12
C THR A 95 1.38 26.14 -4.12
N ASN A 96 1.26 27.47 -4.18
CA ASN A 96 0.09 28.21 -3.65
C ASN A 96 -1.17 27.90 -4.51
N ILE A 97 -1.35 26.64 -4.90
CA ILE A 97 -2.52 26.17 -5.63
C ILE A 97 -3.49 25.70 -4.54
N PRO A 98 -4.68 26.32 -4.41
CA PRO A 98 -5.72 25.77 -3.55
C PRO A 98 -5.89 24.30 -3.90
N SER A 99 -5.81 23.39 -2.92
CA SER A 99 -6.21 22.01 -3.14
C SER A 99 -7.56 22.06 -3.84
N LYS A 100 -7.69 21.30 -4.91
CA LYS A 100 -8.76 21.40 -5.90
C LYS A 100 -10.09 20.92 -5.28
N GLY A 101 -10.62 21.59 -4.25
CA GLY A 101 -11.85 21.23 -3.54
C GLY A 101 -11.90 19.81 -2.99
N TYR A 102 -10.75 19.19 -2.68
CA TYR A 102 -10.69 17.84 -2.09
C TYR A 102 -10.56 17.93 -0.58
N ASP A 103 -11.34 17.11 0.13
CA ASP A 103 -11.32 17.05 1.60
C ASP A 103 -10.12 16.25 2.11
N PHE A 104 -9.61 15.30 1.32
CA PHE A 104 -8.56 14.38 1.76
C PHE A 104 -7.54 14.04 0.68
N GLU A 105 -6.31 13.81 1.11
CA GLU A 105 -5.19 13.32 0.30
C GLU A 105 -4.98 11.83 0.57
N VAL A 106 -4.99 11.01 -0.48
CA VAL A 106 -4.95 9.54 -0.37
C VAL A 106 -3.76 8.96 -1.14
N VAL A 107 -3.02 8.09 -0.46
CA VAL A 107 -2.03 7.19 -1.06
C VAL A 107 -2.53 5.77 -0.87
N PHE A 108 -2.59 5.00 -1.96
CA PHE A 108 -2.83 3.56 -1.86
C PHE A 108 -1.52 2.82 -1.63
N VAL A 109 -1.52 1.81 -0.77
CA VAL A 109 -0.35 0.94 -0.55
C VAL A 109 -0.73 -0.49 -0.90
N LEU A 110 -0.20 -1.00 -2.02
CA LEU A 110 -0.42 -2.36 -2.50
C LEU A 110 0.87 -3.18 -2.51
N GLY A 111 0.71 -4.49 -2.52
CA GLY A 111 1.81 -5.45 -2.55
C GLY A 111 1.32 -6.82 -2.12
N GLY A 112 2.07 -7.87 -2.47
CA GLY A 112 1.69 -9.24 -2.14
C GLY A 112 1.76 -9.58 -0.64
N PRO A 113 1.39 -10.80 -0.24
CA PRO A 113 1.52 -11.25 1.15
C PRO A 113 2.98 -11.18 1.63
N GLY A 114 3.21 -10.70 2.86
CA GLY A 114 4.57 -10.70 3.44
C GLY A 114 5.53 -9.61 2.93
N CYS A 115 5.12 -8.74 1.99
CA CYS A 115 5.98 -7.67 1.48
C CYS A 115 6.21 -6.49 2.45
N GLY A 116 5.62 -6.52 3.66
CA GLY A 116 5.87 -5.52 4.70
C GLY A 116 4.98 -4.26 4.66
N LYS A 117 3.80 -4.31 4.02
CA LYS A 117 2.83 -3.18 3.99
C LYS A 117 2.55 -2.60 5.38
N GLY A 118 2.11 -3.45 6.32
CA GLY A 118 1.73 -2.99 7.67
C GLY A 118 2.88 -2.30 8.40
N THR A 119 4.07 -2.89 8.37
CA THR A 119 5.28 -2.32 9.00
C THR A 119 5.64 -0.97 8.38
N ASN A 120 5.69 -0.88 7.04
CA ASN A 120 6.04 0.37 6.36
C ASN A 120 4.96 1.45 6.54
N CYS A 121 3.67 1.08 6.53
CA CYS A 121 2.57 2.01 6.83
C CYS A 121 2.69 2.58 8.25
N SER A 122 3.03 1.76 9.26
CA SER A 122 3.25 2.25 10.62
C SER A 122 4.40 3.25 10.72
N LEU A 123 5.47 3.05 9.95
CA LEU A 123 6.59 3.99 9.86
C LEU A 123 6.16 5.29 9.15
N ILE A 124 5.38 5.20 8.06
CA ILE A 124 4.83 6.38 7.37
C ILE A 124 3.93 7.21 8.31
N VAL A 125 3.07 6.55 9.09
CA VAL A 125 2.22 7.22 10.10
C VAL A 125 3.09 7.98 11.10
N LYS A 126 4.13 7.33 11.62
CA LYS A 126 5.04 7.90 12.61
C LYS A 126 5.79 9.13 12.08
N ASP A 127 6.33 9.04 10.86
CA ASP A 127 7.29 10.04 10.36
C ASP A 127 6.62 11.16 9.55
N PHE A 128 5.46 10.89 8.92
CA PHE A 128 4.76 11.84 8.05
C PHE A 128 3.36 12.22 8.53
N GLY A 129 2.87 11.64 9.64
CA GLY A 129 1.60 12.02 10.26
C GLY A 129 0.34 11.59 9.49
N TYR A 130 0.46 10.59 8.61
CA TYR A 130 -0.70 10.02 7.90
C TYR A 130 -1.60 9.23 8.85
N ILE A 131 -2.87 9.07 8.46
CA ILE A 131 -3.78 8.10 9.09
C ILE A 131 -3.75 6.82 8.24
N HIS A 132 -3.41 5.69 8.85
CA HIS A 132 -3.42 4.40 8.18
C HIS A 132 -4.75 3.68 8.35
N LEU A 133 -5.46 3.45 7.24
CA LEU A 133 -6.71 2.71 7.18
C LEU A 133 -6.50 1.33 6.56
N SER A 134 -6.16 0.34 7.40
CA SER A 134 -6.02 -1.05 6.96
C SER A 134 -7.40 -1.71 6.87
N ALA A 135 -7.99 -1.76 5.67
CA ALA A 135 -9.30 -2.40 5.46
C ALA A 135 -9.33 -3.85 5.98
N GLY A 136 -8.24 -4.60 5.80
CA GLY A 136 -8.13 -5.97 6.29
C GLY A 136 -8.14 -6.08 7.81
N ASP A 137 -7.51 -5.14 8.52
CA ASP A 137 -7.49 -5.13 10.00
C ASP A 137 -8.84 -4.69 10.55
N LEU A 138 -9.38 -3.59 10.05
CA LEU A 138 -10.69 -3.05 10.45
C LEU A 138 -11.81 -4.11 10.32
N LEU A 139 -11.89 -4.80 9.18
CA LEU A 139 -12.92 -5.81 8.95
C LEU A 139 -12.70 -7.08 9.79
N ARG A 140 -11.45 -7.44 10.09
CA ARG A 140 -11.13 -8.62 10.91
C ARG A 140 -11.40 -8.36 12.38
N GLU A 141 -11.12 -7.16 12.88
CA GLU A 141 -11.48 -6.72 14.23
C GLU A 141 -12.99 -6.72 14.42
N GLU A 142 -13.74 -6.15 13.46
CA GLU A 142 -15.20 -6.11 13.52
C GLU A 142 -15.81 -7.51 13.52
N ARG A 143 -15.27 -8.45 12.72
CA ARG A 143 -15.72 -9.85 12.76
C ARG A 143 -15.53 -10.49 14.14
N LYS A 144 -14.40 -10.26 14.80
CA LYS A 144 -14.14 -10.78 16.16
C LYS A 144 -15.11 -10.19 17.16
N ARG A 145 -15.39 -8.88 17.05
CA ARG A 145 -16.34 -8.18 17.91
C ARG A 145 -17.75 -8.75 17.82
N LEU A 146 -18.21 -9.12 16.62
CA LEU A 146 -19.54 -9.69 16.40
C LEU A 146 -19.68 -11.16 16.83
N GLN A 147 -18.56 -11.85 17.05
CA GLN A 147 -18.52 -13.25 17.49
C GLN A 147 -18.36 -13.42 19.01
N ASN A 148 -18.10 -12.30 19.71
CA ASN A 148 -18.01 -12.20 21.17
C ASN A 148 -19.29 -11.54 21.73
#